data_AF-A0A1M6HE37-F1
#
_entry.id   AF-A0A1M6HE37-F1
#
_cell.length_a   1.000
_cell.length_b   1.000
_cell.length_c   1.000
_cell.angle_alpha   90.00
_cell.angle_beta   90.00
_cell.angle_gamma   90.00
#
_symmetry.space_group_name_H-M   'P 1'
#
loop_
_entity.id
_entity.type
_entity.pdbx_description
1 polymer ?
#
loop_
_entity_poly.entity_id
_entity_poly.type
_entity_poly.pdbx_seq_one_letter_code
_entity_poly.pdbx_strand_id
1 'polypeptide(L)' 'MERVKDFISENLEYLYRLDRVGVKSISAAIDYLTICEEYEKHKFIQSPKERKGVVASRFKVSVRKVEQALSLLHQKL' A
#
# COMPACT_ATOMS: atom_id res chain seq x y z
N MET A 1 24.87 8.36 -14.06
CA MET A 1 24.07 7.12 -14.21
C MET A 1 24.31 6.33 -12.93
N GLU A 2 23.34 6.35 -12.04
CA GLU A 2 23.41 5.64 -10.75
C GLU A 2 23.33 4.14 -11.02
N ARG A 3 24.16 3.32 -10.36
CA ARG A 3 24.06 1.87 -10.51
C ARG A 3 22.95 1.37 -9.59
N VAL A 4 22.27 0.32 -10.02
CA VAL A 4 21.23 -0.35 -9.19
C VAL A 4 21.75 -0.71 -7.80
N LYS A 5 23.02 -1.11 -7.68
CA LYS A 5 23.68 -1.38 -6.40
C LYS A 5 23.67 -0.16 -5.47
N ASP A 6 24.00 1.01 -5.99
CA ASP A 6 24.16 2.24 -5.20
C ASP A 6 22.79 2.65 -4.63
N PHE A 7 21.75 2.63 -5.47
CA PHE A 7 20.37 2.89 -5.04
C PHE A 7 19.87 1.92 -3.97
N ILE A 8 20.13 0.61 -4.13
CA ILE A 8 19.76 -0.40 -3.13
C ILE A 8 20.50 -0.16 -1.82
N SER A 9 21.79 0.16 -1.87
CA SER A 9 22.60 0.42 -0.68
C SER A 9 22.12 1.65 0.09
N GLU A 10 21.77 2.74 -0.61
CA GLU A 10 21.26 3.97 0.01
C GLU A 10 19.88 3.78 0.66
N ASN A 11 19.08 2.84 0.15
CA ASN A 11 17.70 2.62 0.61
C ASN A 11 17.54 1.33 1.44
N LEU A 12 18.63 0.66 1.80
CA LEU A 12 18.62 -0.69 2.37
C LEU A 12 17.78 -0.76 3.66
N GLU A 13 17.88 0.26 4.51
CA GLU A 13 17.12 0.33 5.76
C GLU A 13 15.60 0.38 5.50
N TYR A 14 15.16 1.20 4.54
CA TYR A 14 13.74 1.29 4.17
C TYR A 14 13.22 -0.03 3.60
N LEU A 15 14.01 -0.69 2.75
CA LEU A 15 13.67 -2.00 2.19
C LEU A 15 13.52 -3.06 3.29
N TYR A 16 14.42 -3.06 4.29
CA TYR A 16 14.30 -3.95 5.44
C TYR A 16 13.05 -3.66 6.28
N ARG A 17 12.73 -2.38 6.53
CA ARG A 17 11.53 -1.99 7.27
C ARG A 17 10.26 -2.47 6.54
N LEU A 18 10.20 -2.30 5.22
CA LEU A 18 9.09 -2.80 4.38
C LEU A 18 8.97 -4.33 4.44
N ASP A 19 10.07 -5.05 4.34
CA ASP A 19 10.05 -6.52 4.42
C ASP A 19 9.56 -7.01 5.80
N ARG A 20 9.99 -6.35 6.88
CA ARG A 20 9.57 -6.66 8.26
C ARG A 20 8.08 -6.48 8.50
N VAL A 21 7.44 -5.50 7.85
CA VAL A 21 5.98 -5.33 7.90
C VAL A 21 5.23 -6.21 6.88
N GLY A 22 5.94 -7.11 6.18
CA GLY A 22 5.33 -8.07 5.27
C GLY A 22 5.12 -7.55 3.84
N VAL A 23 5.70 -6.41 3.47
CA VAL A 23 5.67 -5.90 2.10
C VAL A 23 6.85 -6.50 1.33
N LYS A 24 6.56 -7.57 0.56
CA LYS A 24 7.58 -8.41 -0.11
C LYS A 24 8.08 -7.88 -1.46
N SER A 25 7.50 -6.81 -1.98
CA SER A 25 7.99 -6.18 -3.21
C SER A 25 7.69 -4.69 -3.22
N ILE A 26 8.52 -3.92 -3.91
CA ILE A 26 8.31 -2.48 -4.14
C ILE A 26 6.99 -2.25 -4.87
N SER A 27 6.64 -3.10 -5.85
CA SER A 27 5.35 -3.03 -6.54
C SER A 27 4.17 -3.19 -5.58
N ALA A 28 4.26 -4.09 -4.59
CA ALA A 28 3.22 -4.23 -3.58
C ALA A 28 3.13 -2.99 -2.67
N ALA A 29 4.27 -2.38 -2.33
CA ALA A 29 4.30 -1.13 -1.56
C ALA A 29 3.55 -0.01 -2.31
N ILE A 30 3.83 0.15 -3.60
CA ILE A 30 3.20 1.15 -4.47
C ILE A 30 1.70 0.87 -4.61
N ASP A 31 1.32 -0.38 -4.86
CA ASP A 31 -0.09 -0.80 -4.93
C ASP A 31 -0.85 -0.42 -3.65
N TYR A 32 -0.30 -0.77 -2.48
CA TYR A 32 -0.95 -0.50 -1.20
C TYR A 32 -1.07 1.00 -0.93
N LEU A 33 -0.04 1.79 -1.23
CA LEU A 33 -0.09 3.24 -1.08
C LEU A 33 -1.21 3.83 -1.95
N THR A 34 -1.24 3.46 -3.23
CA THR A 34 -2.23 3.96 -4.19
C THR A 34 -3.66 3.59 -3.79
N ILE A 35 -3.86 2.37 -3.28
CA ILE A 35 -5.16 1.91 -2.76
C ILE A 35 -5.60 2.75 -1.55
N CYS A 36 -4.69 3.02 -0.62
CA CYS A 36 -4.98 3.84 0.56
C CYS A 36 -5.34 5.27 0.18
N GLU A 37 -4.54 5.92 -0.67
CA GLU A 37 -4.84 7.28 -1.15
C GLU A 37 -6.21 7.36 -1.83
N GLU A 38 -6.55 6.36 -2.64
CA GLU A 38 -7.84 6.32 -3.30
C GLU A 38 -9.01 6.08 -2.33
N TYR A 39 -8.79 5.25 -1.30
CA TYR A 39 -9.75 5.09 -0.21
C TYR A 39 -10.00 6.41 0.52
N GLU A 40 -8.96 7.20 0.74
CA GLU A 40 -9.05 8.52 1.38
C GLU A 40 -9.78 9.54 0.50
N LYS A 41 -9.59 9.52 -0.83
CA LYS A 41 -10.37 10.35 -1.77
C LYS A 41 -11.87 10.06 -1.71
N HIS A 42 -12.25 8.83 -1.36
CA HIS A 42 -13.65 8.42 -1.21
C HIS A 42 -14.20 8.61 0.21
N LYS A 43 -13.58 9.45 1.04
CA LYS A 43 -14.05 9.75 2.41
C LYS A 43 -15.49 10.23 2.51
N PHE A 44 -16.03 10.80 1.44
CA PHE A 44 -17.43 11.22 1.35
C PHE A 44 -18.41 10.03 1.46
N ILE A 45 -18.00 8.81 1.09
CA ILE A 45 -18.78 7.59 1.28
C ILE A 45 -18.73 7.21 2.76
N GLN A 46 -19.82 7.43 3.50
CA GLN A 46 -19.86 7.25 4.96
C GLN A 46 -19.66 5.79 5.38
N SER A 47 -20.18 4.84 4.60
CA SER A 47 -20.05 3.41 4.89
C SER A 47 -18.65 2.91 4.55
N PRO A 48 -17.84 2.46 5.54
CA PRO A 48 -16.51 1.92 5.27
C PRO A 48 -16.56 0.67 4.38
N LYS A 49 -17.60 -0.16 4.53
CA LYS A 49 -17.80 -1.37 3.73
C LYS A 49 -18.04 -1.01 2.26
N GLU A 50 -18.90 -0.04 2.00
CA GLU A 50 -19.20 0.45 0.66
C GLU A 50 -17.96 1.10 0.03
N ARG A 51 -17.26 1.95 0.80
CA ARG A 51 -16.03 2.60 0.35
C ARG A 51 -14.95 1.60 -0.06
N LYS A 52 -14.73 0.57 0.75
CA LYS A 52 -13.81 -0.53 0.41
C LYS A 52 -14.23 -1.23 -0.88
N GLY A 53 -15.53 -1.44 -1.10
CA GLY A 53 -16.09 -2.06 -2.30
C GLY A 53 -15.83 -1.24 -3.57
N VAL A 54 -16.04 0.08 -3.50
CA VAL A 54 -15.76 1.02 -4.61
C VAL A 54 -14.28 0.99 -4.98
N VAL A 55 -13.40 1.09 -3.98
CA VAL A 55 -11.95 1.05 -4.20
C VAL A 55 -11.51 -0.30 -4.78
N ALA A 56 -12.01 -1.40 -4.24
CA ALA A 56 -11.71 -2.75 -4.73
C ALA A 56 -12.10 -2.91 -6.22
N SER A 57 -13.28 -2.41 -6.60
CA SER A 57 -13.74 -2.41 -7.99
C SER A 57 -12.84 -1.58 -8.89
N ARG A 58 -12.47 -0.35 -8.47
CA ARG A 58 -11.63 0.56 -9.25
C ARG A 58 -10.25 -0.05 -9.59
N PHE A 59 -9.62 -0.73 -8.63
CA PHE A 59 -8.32 -1.36 -8.84
C PHE A 59 -8.40 -2.80 -9.35
N LYS A 60 -9.61 -3.35 -9.55
CA LYS A 60 -9.82 -4.77 -9.91
C LYS A 60 -9.13 -5.73 -8.93
N VAL A 61 -9.24 -5.43 -7.64
CA VAL A 61 -8.69 -6.25 -6.55
C VAL A 61 -9.80 -6.75 -5.64
N SER A 62 -9.49 -7.70 -4.76
CA SER A 62 -10.42 -8.10 -3.72
C SER A 62 -10.54 -7.04 -2.63
N VAL A 63 -11.70 -6.97 -1.97
CA VAL A 63 -11.89 -6.14 -0.76
C VAL A 63 -10.84 -6.49 0.30
N ARG A 64 -10.47 -7.76 0.42
CA ARG A 64 -9.42 -8.22 1.34
C ARG A 64 -8.06 -7.55 1.06
N LYS A 65 -7.69 -7.34 -0.20
CA LYS A 65 -6.44 -6.62 -0.56
C LYS A 65 -6.51 -5.15 -0.15
N VAL A 66 -7.68 -4.51 -0.25
CA VAL A 66 -7.90 -3.15 0.26
C VAL A 66 -7.75 -3.10 1.79
N GLU A 67 -8.31 -4.08 2.49
CA GLU A 67 -8.19 -4.18 3.95
C GLU A 67 -6.75 -4.42 4.40
N GLN A 68 -6.00 -5.25 3.69
CA GLN A 68 -4.57 -5.45 3.93
C GLN A 68 -3.78 -4.16 3.75
N ALA A 69 -4.01 -3.42 2.66
CA ALA A 69 -3.35 -2.13 2.41
C ALA A 69 -3.63 -1.13 3.55
N LEU A 70 -4.91 -0.98 3.93
CA LEU A 70 -5.32 -0.08 5.02
C LEU A 70 -4.75 -0.51 6.38
N SER A 71 -4.68 -1.82 6.64
CA SER A 71 -4.11 -2.36 7.87
C SER A 71 -2.62 -2.09 7.96
N LEU A 72 -1.87 -2.33 6.88
CA LEU A 72 -0.42 -2.20 6.86
C LEU A 72 0.04 -0.73 6.93
N LEU A 73 -0.62 0.17 6.20
CA LEU A 73 -0.19 1.56 6.11
C LEU A 73 -0.67 2.44 7.29
N HIS A 74 -1.68 2.02 8.03
CA HIS A 74 -2.09 2.68 9.28
C HIS A 74 -1.54 2.00 10.55
N GLN A 75 -0.75 0.94 10.40
CA GLN A 75 -0.08 0.30 11.53
C GLN A 75 0.99 1.24 12.11
N LYS A 76 0.94 1.51 13.41
CA LYS A 76 2.05 2.16 14.12
C LYS A 76 3.23 1.18 14.19
N LEU A 77 4.40 1.64 13.73
CA LEU A 77 5.68 0.95 13.88
C LEU A 77 6.24 1.11 15.29
#